data_AF-A0A955CCJ9-F1
#
_entry.id   AF-A0A955CCJ9-F1
#
_cell.length_a   1.000
_cell.length_b   1.000
_cell.length_c   1.000
_cell.angle_alpha   90.00
_cell.angle_beta   90.00
_cell.angle_gamma   90.00
#
_symmetry.space_group_name_H-M   'P 1'
#
loop_
_entity.id
_entity.type
_entity.pdbx_description
1 polymer ?
#
loop_
_entity_poly.entity_id
_entity_poly.type
_entity_poly.pdbx_seq_one_letter_code
_entity_poly.pdbx_strand_id
1 'polypeptide(L)'
;MNDRACRIATMLAVGPLAVGFIAVMGHPTLFGNVENAGQIFIGMATFGAVAATFVLWWRFVSWNVRRVLLTLLMTALLTLHLIVFSPIWDVGCMKEFLLTNQSLGVFGLWRLACPLIWWGVFVFVRREQRRRIGGRRAMTATAVRLLVGMSLIPILPALFFIGWVGLNDHFGLDDELAGAITIATCILVAVCLWIAIWRKAVRWTRFRVWGTAILAAAMLPSAVSPYYSSANDAYETIVMNSPLLVWGMWFIGTAWLWRERGESDAAESTGLAAASPTCPSCQYSLRGLAEAKCPECGWSGTLDAVFEASIPVADV
;
A
#
# COMPACT_ATOMS: atom_id res chain seq x y z
N MET A 1 -7.64 6.24 -8.49
CA MET A 1 -6.67 7.17 -7.83
C MET A 1 -6.47 8.39 -8.72
N ASN A 2 -7.15 9.52 -8.44
CA ASN A 2 -7.11 10.68 -9.35
C ASN A 2 -5.92 11.61 -9.08
N ASP A 3 -5.28 11.54 -7.91
CA ASP A 3 -4.14 12.38 -7.57
C ASP A 3 -2.85 11.94 -8.30
N ARG A 4 -2.22 12.88 -9.02
CA ARG A 4 -0.96 12.65 -9.75
C ARG A 4 0.18 12.26 -8.81
N ALA A 5 0.27 12.83 -7.62
CA ALA A 5 1.34 12.52 -6.66
C ALA A 5 1.24 11.08 -6.15
N CYS A 6 0.03 10.59 -5.91
CA CYS A 6 -0.18 9.19 -5.50
C CYS A 6 0.20 8.22 -6.63
N ARG A 7 -0.08 8.57 -7.89
CA ARG A 7 0.36 7.78 -9.05
C ARG A 7 1.89 7.73 -9.17
N ILE A 8 2.55 8.88 -9.07
CA ILE A 8 4.03 8.96 -9.08
C ILE A 8 4.62 8.14 -7.93
N ALA A 9 4.10 8.30 -6.71
CA ALA A 9 4.58 7.53 -5.56
C ALA A 9 4.39 6.02 -5.75
N THR A 10 3.27 5.60 -6.33
CA THR A 10 3.05 4.17 -6.66
C THR A 10 4.03 3.69 -7.71
N MET A 11 4.29 4.47 -8.76
CA MET A 11 5.29 4.13 -9.78
C MET A 11 6.70 4.07 -9.19
N LEU A 12 7.07 4.97 -8.29
CA LEU A 12 8.37 4.96 -7.61
C LEU A 12 8.54 3.76 -6.68
N ALA A 13 7.47 3.27 -6.06
CA ALA A 13 7.53 2.09 -5.20
C ALA A 13 7.51 0.78 -6.00
N VAL A 14 6.66 0.67 -7.02
CA VAL A 14 6.43 -0.57 -7.78
C VAL A 14 7.40 -0.71 -8.95
N GLY A 15 7.86 0.39 -9.55
CA GLY A 15 8.78 0.37 -10.69
C GLY A 15 10.10 -0.33 -10.38
N PRO A 16 10.84 0.04 -9.32
CA PRO A 16 12.06 -0.64 -8.92
C PRO A 16 11.85 -2.10 -8.56
N LEU A 17 10.68 -2.45 -7.99
CA LEU A 17 10.31 -3.85 -7.75
C LEU A 17 10.14 -4.64 -9.06
N ALA A 18 9.47 -4.06 -10.06
CA ALA A 18 9.32 -4.76 -11.35
C ALA A 18 10.66 -4.88 -12.09
N VAL A 19 11.43 -3.80 -12.15
CA VAL A 19 12.74 -3.77 -12.83
C VAL A 19 13.72 -4.71 -12.17
N GLY A 20 13.85 -4.64 -10.86
CA GLY A 20 14.77 -5.48 -10.13
C GLY A 20 14.36 -6.96 -10.17
N PHE A 21 13.06 -7.28 -10.15
CA PHE A 21 12.60 -8.66 -10.36
C PHE A 21 12.99 -9.19 -11.74
N ILE A 22 12.74 -8.41 -12.80
CA ILE A 22 13.12 -8.79 -14.17
C ILE A 22 14.64 -8.96 -14.29
N ALA A 23 15.43 -8.07 -13.67
CA ALA A 23 16.88 -8.14 -13.70
C ALA A 23 17.42 -9.39 -12.98
N VAL A 24 16.91 -9.69 -11.78
CA VAL A 24 17.31 -10.87 -11.00
C VAL A 24 16.92 -12.17 -11.71
N MET A 25 15.70 -12.24 -12.25
CA MET A 25 15.21 -13.45 -12.93
C MET A 25 15.82 -13.65 -14.32
N GLY A 26 16.11 -12.56 -15.04
CA GLY A 26 16.60 -12.62 -16.42
C GLY A 26 18.10 -12.89 -16.51
N HIS A 27 18.90 -12.33 -15.59
CA HIS A 27 20.36 -12.35 -15.70
C HIS A 27 21.05 -12.33 -14.32
N PRO A 28 20.96 -13.40 -13.51
CA PRO A 28 21.60 -13.45 -12.20
C PRO A 28 23.13 -13.27 -12.27
N THR A 29 23.75 -13.64 -13.39
CA THR A 29 25.20 -13.50 -13.62
C THR A 29 25.69 -12.05 -13.73
N LEU A 30 24.81 -11.08 -14.02
CA LEU A 30 25.21 -9.66 -14.10
C LEU A 30 25.62 -9.08 -12.74
N PHE A 31 25.22 -9.71 -11.64
CA PHE A 31 25.48 -9.24 -10.28
C PHE A 31 26.59 -10.01 -9.56
N GLY A 32 27.36 -10.81 -10.32
CA GLY A 32 28.46 -11.63 -9.82
C GLY A 32 27.97 -12.91 -9.14
N ASN A 33 27.03 -12.80 -8.21
CA ASN A 33 26.35 -13.94 -7.61
C ASN A 33 24.85 -13.64 -7.36
N VAL A 34 24.11 -14.71 -7.10
CA VAL A 34 22.68 -14.70 -6.80
C VAL A 34 22.33 -13.84 -5.59
N GLU A 35 23.17 -13.92 -4.56
CA GLU A 35 22.95 -13.26 -3.29
C GLU A 35 23.00 -11.73 -3.41
N ASN A 36 24.03 -11.21 -4.08
CA ASN A 36 24.19 -9.80 -4.41
C ASN A 36 23.01 -9.30 -5.23
N ALA A 37 22.51 -10.11 -6.18
CA ALA A 37 21.33 -9.77 -6.98
C ALA A 37 20.10 -9.56 -6.08
N GLY A 38 19.87 -10.46 -5.11
CA GLY A 38 18.80 -10.34 -4.12
C GLY A 38 18.95 -9.10 -3.21
N GLN A 39 20.15 -8.84 -2.70
CA GLN A 39 20.42 -7.65 -1.88
C GLN A 39 20.19 -6.35 -2.65
N ILE A 40 20.67 -6.27 -3.89
CA ILE A 40 20.45 -5.11 -4.78
C ILE A 40 18.95 -4.93 -5.05
N PHE A 41 18.22 -6.01 -5.31
CA PHE A 41 16.78 -5.96 -5.51
C PHE A 41 16.04 -5.38 -4.31
N ILE A 42 16.30 -5.91 -3.10
CA ILE A 42 15.70 -5.45 -1.86
C ILE A 42 16.09 -3.98 -1.58
N GLY A 43 17.34 -3.62 -1.84
CA GLY A 43 17.85 -2.25 -1.72
C GLY A 43 17.14 -1.27 -2.64
N MET A 44 17.00 -1.60 -3.93
CA MET A 44 16.29 -0.79 -4.92
C MET A 44 14.80 -0.64 -4.58
N ALA A 45 14.14 -1.72 -4.17
CA ALA A 45 12.75 -1.71 -3.73
C ALA A 45 12.55 -0.78 -2.51
N THR A 46 13.45 -0.89 -1.53
CA THR A 46 13.45 -0.06 -0.32
C THR A 46 13.67 1.40 -0.67
N PHE A 47 14.65 1.70 -1.52
CA PHE A 47 14.93 3.06 -1.98
C PHE A 47 13.74 3.69 -2.73
N GLY A 48 13.15 2.96 -3.67
CA GLY A 48 11.96 3.40 -4.40
C GLY A 48 10.79 3.72 -3.46
N ALA A 49 10.60 2.89 -2.44
CA ALA A 49 9.56 3.08 -1.46
C ALA A 49 9.85 4.26 -0.51
N VAL A 50 11.12 4.51 -0.16
CA VAL A 50 11.54 5.73 0.57
C VAL A 50 11.28 6.98 -0.28
N ALA A 51 11.69 6.99 -1.55
CA ALA A 51 11.46 8.10 -2.47
C ALA A 51 9.96 8.39 -2.62
N ALA A 52 9.13 7.36 -2.77
CA ALA A 52 7.67 7.48 -2.78
C ALA A 52 7.12 8.13 -1.50
N THR A 53 7.72 7.82 -0.35
CA THR A 53 7.34 8.41 0.95
C THR A 53 7.66 9.89 0.99
N PHE A 54 8.85 10.30 0.57
CA PHE A 54 9.23 11.71 0.50
C PHE A 54 8.35 12.51 -0.47
N VAL A 55 8.01 11.96 -1.63
CA VAL A 55 7.10 12.61 -2.59
C VAL A 55 5.73 12.86 -1.97
N LEU A 56 5.19 11.89 -1.24
CA LEU A 56 3.90 12.03 -0.55
C LEU A 56 4.00 13.00 0.62
N TRP A 57 5.08 12.97 1.40
CA TRP A 57 5.31 13.90 2.50
C TRP A 57 5.39 15.33 2.00
N TRP A 58 6.27 15.60 1.04
CA TRP A 58 6.43 16.93 0.45
C TRP A 58 5.10 17.55 0.03
N ARG A 59 4.19 16.73 -0.53
CA ARG A 59 2.91 17.20 -1.03
C ARG A 59 1.84 17.41 0.03
N PHE A 60 1.72 16.47 0.98
CA PHE A 60 0.55 16.35 1.87
C PHE A 60 0.83 16.71 3.32
N VAL A 61 2.10 16.78 3.72
CA VAL A 61 2.48 17.12 5.09
C VAL A 61 2.35 18.61 5.34
N SER A 62 1.59 18.96 6.38
CA SER A 62 1.76 20.21 7.11
C SER A 62 2.60 19.94 8.36
N TRP A 63 3.77 20.56 8.40
CA TRP A 63 4.69 20.48 9.54
C TRP A 63 4.13 21.31 10.69
N ASN A 64 3.89 20.67 11.83
CA ASN A 64 3.66 21.34 13.10
C ASN A 64 4.73 20.88 14.09
N VAL A 65 4.96 21.65 15.16
CA VAL A 65 6.05 21.39 16.13
C VAL A 65 5.98 19.96 16.67
N ARG A 66 4.78 19.49 17.05
CA ARG A 66 4.58 18.13 17.57
C ARG A 66 4.99 17.04 16.57
N ARG A 67 4.61 17.16 15.30
CA ARG A 67 4.94 16.19 14.24
C ARG A 67 6.41 16.21 13.88
N VAL A 68 7.03 17.40 13.87
CA VAL A 68 8.48 17.55 13.71
C VAL A 68 9.19 16.77 14.82
N LEU A 69 8.86 17.04 16.09
CA LEU A 69 9.49 16.38 17.24
C LEU A 69 9.33 14.86 17.22
N LEU A 70 8.13 14.35 16.94
CA LEU A 70 7.90 12.89 16.87
C LEU A 70 8.65 12.24 15.70
N THR A 71 8.77 12.93 14.56
CA THR A 71 9.53 12.42 13.41
C THR A 71 11.03 12.44 13.71
N LEU A 72 11.53 13.51 14.32
CA LEU A 72 12.92 13.60 14.78
C LEU A 72 13.24 12.50 15.80
N LEU A 73 12.34 12.22 16.74
CA LEU A 73 12.50 11.13 17.70
C LEU A 73 12.59 9.76 17.00
N MET A 74 11.67 9.48 16.06
CA MET A 74 11.70 8.23 15.30
C MET A 74 12.97 8.10 14.44
N THR A 75 13.38 9.20 13.80
CA THR A 75 14.63 9.23 13.03
C THR A 75 15.84 9.06 13.93
N ALA A 76 15.86 9.65 15.12
CA ALA A 76 16.94 9.49 16.09
C ALA A 76 17.07 8.03 16.56
N LEU A 77 15.95 7.32 16.77
CA LEU A 77 15.96 5.88 17.08
C LEU A 77 16.55 5.05 15.93
N LEU A 78 16.15 5.36 14.68
CA LEU A 78 16.72 4.74 13.49
C LEU A 78 18.23 5.04 13.38
N THR A 79 18.65 6.28 13.56
CA THR A 79 20.06 6.69 13.53
C THR A 79 20.86 6.03 14.65
N LEU A 80 20.31 5.93 15.86
CA LEU A 80 20.94 5.25 16.98
C LEU A 80 21.18 3.77 16.63
N HIS A 81 20.20 3.11 16.03
CA HIS A 81 20.38 1.73 15.56
C HIS A 81 21.49 1.61 14.52
N LEU A 82 21.55 2.54 13.55
CA LEU A 82 22.61 2.59 12.53
C LEU A 82 24.00 2.93 13.10
N ILE A 83 24.06 3.66 14.22
CA ILE A 83 25.33 3.99 14.91
C ILE A 83 25.80 2.80 15.75
N VAL A 84 24.91 2.19 16.53
CA VAL A 84 25.24 1.05 17.38
C VAL A 84 25.61 -0.16 16.52
N PHE A 85 24.92 -0.32 15.38
CA PHE A 85 25.18 -1.31 14.32
C PHE A 85 25.65 -2.67 14.86
N SER A 86 24.95 -3.16 15.87
CA SER A 86 25.25 -4.41 16.55
C SER A 86 24.11 -5.39 16.29
N PRO A 87 24.42 -6.63 15.90
CA PRO A 87 23.40 -7.63 15.65
C PRO A 87 22.64 -7.94 16.94
N ILE A 88 21.36 -8.29 16.83
CA ILE A 88 20.55 -8.68 18.00
C ILE A 88 21.14 -9.92 18.69
N TRP A 89 21.80 -10.78 17.91
CA TRP A 89 22.38 -12.05 18.36
C TRP A 89 23.80 -12.22 17.80
N ASP A 90 24.63 -12.97 18.51
CA ASP A 90 25.95 -13.37 18.00
C ASP A 90 25.81 -14.60 17.11
N VAL A 91 25.69 -14.38 15.80
CA VAL A 91 25.41 -15.42 14.79
C VAL A 91 26.64 -15.76 13.94
N GLY A 92 27.85 -15.52 14.47
CA GLY A 92 29.10 -15.88 13.82
C GLY A 92 29.22 -15.31 12.39
N CYS A 93 29.30 -16.20 11.39
CA CYS A 93 29.45 -15.82 9.97
C CYS A 93 28.22 -15.12 9.38
N MET A 94 27.03 -15.28 9.96
CA MET A 94 25.78 -14.66 9.46
C MET A 94 25.58 -13.21 9.94
N LYS A 95 26.57 -12.64 10.63
CA LYS A 95 26.48 -11.32 11.27
C LYS A 95 26.14 -10.20 10.27
N GLU A 96 26.78 -10.18 9.11
CA GLU A 96 26.57 -9.13 8.10
C GLU A 96 25.16 -9.17 7.50
N PHE A 97 24.64 -10.38 7.24
CA PHE A 97 23.27 -10.59 6.79
C PHE A 97 22.24 -10.15 7.82
N LEU A 98 22.45 -10.53 9.08
CA LEU A 98 21.54 -10.17 10.17
C LEU A 98 21.50 -8.65 10.35
N LEU A 99 22.66 -7.98 10.33
CA LEU A 99 22.77 -6.52 10.43
C LEU A 99 22.06 -5.81 9.29
N THR A 100 22.24 -6.30 8.06
CA THR A 100 21.60 -5.72 6.87
C THR A 100 20.08 -5.83 6.96
N ASN A 101 19.56 -7.01 7.33
CA ASN A 101 18.13 -7.25 7.46
C ASN A 101 17.51 -6.56 8.68
N GLN A 102 18.25 -6.46 9.78
CA GLN A 102 17.84 -5.66 10.94
C GLN A 102 17.70 -4.18 10.57
N SER A 103 18.65 -3.65 9.79
CA SER A 103 18.57 -2.28 9.27
C SER A 103 17.33 -2.10 8.41
N LEU A 104 17.05 -3.01 7.48
CA LEU A 104 15.81 -3.00 6.67
C LEU A 104 14.56 -3.01 7.55
N GLY A 105 14.53 -3.86 8.58
CA GLY A 105 13.41 -3.95 9.52
C GLY A 105 13.17 -2.64 10.26
N VAL A 106 14.22 -2.02 10.80
CA VAL A 106 14.13 -0.73 11.51
C VAL A 106 13.71 0.39 10.56
N PHE A 107 14.23 0.43 9.32
CA PHE A 107 13.78 1.37 8.29
C PHE A 107 12.29 1.17 7.95
N GLY A 108 11.85 -0.09 7.84
CA GLY A 108 10.45 -0.43 7.60
C GLY A 108 9.54 0.02 8.73
N LEU A 109 9.92 -0.23 9.99
CA LEU A 109 9.22 0.22 11.17
C LEU A 109 9.18 1.75 11.26
N TRP A 110 10.26 2.45 10.93
CA TRP A 110 10.29 3.90 10.83
C TRP A 110 9.29 4.42 9.77
N ARG A 111 9.25 3.79 8.59
CA ARG A 111 8.28 4.09 7.53
C ARG A 111 6.84 3.75 7.89
N LEU A 112 6.62 2.78 8.77
CA LEU A 112 5.29 2.45 9.28
C LEU A 112 4.84 3.46 10.36
N ALA A 113 5.74 3.75 11.30
CA ALA A 113 5.48 4.63 12.44
C ALA A 113 5.17 6.06 12.01
N CYS A 114 5.93 6.61 11.05
CA CYS A 114 5.74 7.99 10.64
C CYS A 114 4.32 8.25 10.08
N PRO A 115 3.79 7.53 9.08
CA PRO A 115 2.40 7.71 8.63
C PRO A 115 1.36 7.51 9.75
N LEU A 116 1.60 6.59 10.68
CA LEU A 116 0.69 6.34 11.80
C LEU A 116 0.69 7.48 12.82
N ILE A 117 1.85 8.05 13.15
CA ILE A 117 1.96 9.22 14.04
C ILE A 117 1.21 10.42 13.43
N TRP A 118 1.31 10.59 12.12
CA TRP A 118 0.82 11.78 11.44
C TRP A 118 -0.66 11.71 11.09
N TRP A 119 -1.11 10.51 10.71
CA TRP A 119 -2.43 10.26 10.13
C TRP A 119 -3.09 8.97 10.62
N GLY A 120 -2.58 8.31 11.66
CA GLY A 120 -3.14 7.04 12.17
C GLY A 120 -4.63 7.14 12.49
N VAL A 121 -5.07 8.29 13.03
CA VAL A 121 -6.50 8.56 13.25
C VAL A 121 -7.31 8.46 11.95
N PHE A 122 -6.78 8.95 10.82
CA PHE A 122 -7.45 8.90 9.51
C PHE A 122 -7.47 7.51 8.87
N VAL A 123 -6.52 6.63 9.23
CA VAL A 123 -6.55 5.23 8.77
C VAL A 123 -7.81 4.55 9.31
N PHE A 124 -8.17 4.83 10.56
CA PHE A 124 -9.25 4.15 11.27
C PHE A 124 -10.59 4.89 11.28
N VAL A 125 -10.63 6.20 11.00
CA VAL A 125 -11.86 6.99 10.96
C VAL A 125 -12.46 6.98 9.54
N ARG A 126 -13.76 6.67 9.41
CA ARG A 126 -14.48 6.60 8.12
C ARG A 126 -14.74 7.98 7.48
N ARG A 127 -14.66 9.07 8.25
CA ARG A 127 -14.98 10.41 7.73
C ARG A 127 -13.86 10.92 6.83
N GLU A 128 -14.15 11.00 5.54
CA GLU A 128 -13.30 11.68 4.56
C GLU A 128 -13.28 13.18 4.87
N GLN A 129 -12.24 13.66 5.54
CA GLN A 129 -12.06 15.09 5.75
C GLN A 129 -11.61 15.74 4.44
N ARG A 130 -12.56 16.24 3.65
CA ARG A 130 -12.31 17.13 2.51
C ARG A 130 -11.95 18.57 2.92
N ARG A 131 -11.48 18.80 4.15
CA ARG A 131 -11.09 20.14 4.59
C ARG A 131 -9.67 20.43 4.12
N ARG A 132 -9.49 21.52 3.35
CA ARG A 132 -8.17 22.13 3.16
C ARG A 132 -7.71 22.67 4.51
N ILE A 133 -6.50 22.33 4.93
CA ILE A 133 -5.87 22.89 6.14
C ILE A 133 -4.77 23.84 5.65
N GLY A 134 -4.96 25.15 5.86
CA GLY A 134 -3.97 26.17 5.47
C GLY A 134 -3.67 26.21 3.96
N GLY A 135 -4.69 26.08 3.11
CA GLY A 135 -4.54 26.13 1.65
C GLY A 135 -3.93 24.88 0.99
N ARG A 136 -3.37 23.94 1.77
CA ARG A 136 -2.89 22.64 1.26
C ARG A 136 -4.01 21.60 1.24
N ARG A 137 -3.95 20.68 0.28
CA ARG A 137 -4.84 19.52 0.23
C ARG A 137 -4.50 18.60 1.40
N ALA A 138 -5.48 18.28 2.24
CA ALA A 138 -5.30 17.25 3.26
C ALA A 138 -4.98 15.91 2.57
N MET A 139 -4.12 15.11 3.20
CA MET A 139 -3.80 13.78 2.71
C MET A 139 -5.07 12.94 2.65
N THR A 140 -5.31 12.29 1.51
CA THR A 140 -6.45 11.37 1.41
C THR A 140 -6.17 10.13 2.23
N ALA A 141 -7.21 9.54 2.84
CA ALA A 141 -7.05 8.32 3.61
C ALA A 141 -6.43 7.17 2.77
N THR A 142 -6.72 7.15 1.46
CA THR A 142 -6.10 6.22 0.51
C THR A 142 -4.59 6.38 0.41
N ALA A 143 -4.09 7.62 0.36
CA ALA A 143 -2.65 7.86 0.30
C ALA A 143 -1.94 7.40 1.59
N VAL A 144 -2.57 7.59 2.75
CA VAL A 144 -2.05 7.08 4.03
C VAL A 144 -2.02 5.56 4.05
N ARG A 145 -3.11 4.90 3.63
CA ARG A 145 -3.17 3.43 3.52
C ARG A 145 -2.10 2.87 2.59
N LEU A 146 -1.84 3.55 1.47
CA LEU A 146 -0.76 3.18 0.55
C LEU A 146 0.62 3.32 1.19
N LEU A 147 0.89 4.40 1.93
CA LEU A 147 2.16 4.55 2.67
C LEU A 147 2.37 3.42 3.68
N VAL A 148 1.34 3.15 4.49
CA VAL A 148 1.37 2.06 5.48
C VAL A 148 1.57 0.72 4.75
N GLY A 149 0.86 0.48 3.66
CA GLY A 149 1.02 -0.73 2.84
C GLY A 149 2.42 -0.88 2.23
N MET A 150 3.02 0.20 1.75
CA MET A 150 4.38 0.21 1.18
C MET A 150 5.48 0.04 2.24
N SER A 151 5.18 0.26 3.52
CA SER A 151 6.14 -0.03 4.61
C SER A 151 6.38 -1.53 4.77
N LEU A 152 5.47 -2.39 4.27
CA LEU A 152 5.65 -3.84 4.27
C LEU A 152 6.81 -4.30 3.38
N ILE A 153 7.19 -3.50 2.36
CA ILE A 153 8.30 -3.84 1.44
C ILE A 153 9.60 -4.10 2.21
N PRO A 154 10.10 -3.19 3.06
CA PRO A 154 11.28 -3.48 3.89
C PRO A 154 11.00 -4.36 5.12
N ILE A 155 9.77 -4.36 5.66
CA ILE A 155 9.44 -5.15 6.86
C ILE A 155 9.45 -6.67 6.58
N LEU A 156 8.89 -7.11 5.45
CA LEU A 156 8.71 -8.53 5.19
C LEU A 156 10.03 -9.30 4.96
N PRO A 157 11.01 -8.80 4.16
CA PRO A 157 12.34 -9.41 4.08
C PRO A 157 13.03 -9.44 5.44
N ALA A 158 12.99 -8.34 6.19
CA ALA A 158 13.57 -8.29 7.52
C ALA A 158 12.96 -9.32 8.48
N LEU A 159 11.63 -9.43 8.47
CA LEU A 159 10.90 -10.41 9.28
C LEU A 159 11.25 -11.84 8.88
N PHE A 160 11.36 -12.12 7.58
CA PHE A 160 11.76 -13.42 7.06
C PHE A 160 13.16 -13.80 7.55
N PHE A 161 14.16 -12.94 7.31
CA PHE A 161 15.55 -13.23 7.68
C PHE A 161 15.77 -13.32 9.18
N ILE A 162 15.26 -12.35 9.95
CA ILE A 162 15.38 -12.37 11.42
C ILE A 162 14.69 -13.60 12.00
N GLY A 163 13.50 -13.93 11.49
CA GLY A 163 12.77 -15.11 11.92
C GLY A 163 13.47 -16.41 11.53
N TRP A 164 14.03 -16.49 10.32
CA TRP A 164 14.70 -17.68 9.81
C TRP A 164 15.98 -17.97 10.60
N VAL A 165 16.85 -16.98 10.74
CA VAL A 165 18.07 -17.05 11.55
C VAL A 165 17.72 -17.36 13.01
N GLY A 166 16.71 -16.69 13.57
CA GLY A 166 16.29 -16.94 14.95
C GLY A 166 15.77 -18.37 15.17
N LEU A 167 14.92 -18.87 14.28
CA LEU A 167 14.37 -20.24 14.38
C LEU A 167 15.43 -21.32 14.16
N ASN A 168 16.38 -21.10 13.25
CA ASN A 168 17.47 -22.02 12.99
C ASN A 168 18.50 -22.00 14.12
N ASP A 169 19.19 -20.86 14.31
CA ASP A 169 20.35 -20.78 15.21
C ASP A 169 19.96 -20.89 16.68
N HIS A 170 18.79 -20.37 17.08
CA HIS A 170 18.40 -20.33 18.49
C HIS A 170 17.52 -21.49 18.91
N PHE A 171 16.62 -21.94 18.02
CA PHE A 171 15.69 -23.03 18.32
C PHE A 171 16.10 -24.37 17.72
N GLY A 172 17.17 -24.41 16.91
CA GLY A 172 17.70 -25.63 16.31
C GLY A 172 16.72 -26.29 15.33
N LEU A 173 15.85 -25.49 14.68
CA LEU A 173 14.96 -26.01 13.65
C LEU A 173 15.72 -26.19 12.33
N ASP A 174 15.43 -27.27 11.61
CA ASP A 174 15.95 -27.50 10.26
C ASP A 174 15.70 -26.28 9.36
N ASP A 175 16.68 -25.93 8.52
CA ASP A 175 16.66 -24.75 7.64
C ASP A 175 15.37 -24.63 6.83
N GLU A 176 14.89 -25.74 6.27
CA GLU A 176 13.68 -25.79 5.45
C GLU A 176 12.43 -25.52 6.28
N LEU A 177 12.36 -26.08 7.49
CA LEU A 177 11.24 -25.88 8.39
C LEU A 177 11.22 -24.44 8.92
N ALA A 178 12.38 -23.93 9.33
CA ALA A 178 12.54 -22.54 9.76
C ALA A 178 12.11 -21.56 8.65
N GLY A 179 12.56 -21.80 7.40
CA GLY A 179 12.17 -21.01 6.24
C GLY A 179 10.69 -21.08 5.92
N ALA A 180 10.08 -22.28 6.02
CA ALA A 180 8.66 -22.47 5.77
C ALA A 180 7.79 -21.72 6.80
N ILE A 181 8.14 -21.80 8.08
CA ILE A 181 7.44 -21.11 9.17
C ILE A 181 7.53 -19.59 8.99
N THR A 182 8.69 -19.06 8.60
CA THR A 182 8.90 -17.61 8.45
C THR A 182 8.21 -17.07 7.22
N ILE A 183 8.21 -17.78 6.09
CA ILE A 183 7.39 -17.42 4.92
C ILE A 183 5.90 -17.40 5.28
N ALA A 184 5.42 -18.44 5.96
CA ALA A 184 4.02 -18.50 6.42
C ALA A 184 3.67 -17.32 7.35
N THR A 185 4.60 -16.97 8.25
CA THR A 185 4.47 -15.81 9.14
C THR A 185 4.42 -14.50 8.35
N CYS A 186 5.29 -14.32 7.36
CA CYS A 186 5.29 -13.17 6.46
C CYS A 186 3.98 -13.04 5.68
N ILE A 187 3.45 -14.14 5.14
CA ILE A 187 2.14 -14.18 4.46
C ILE A 187 1.05 -13.72 5.42
N LEU A 188 1.00 -14.31 6.63
CA LEU A 188 0.00 -13.97 7.63
C LEU A 188 0.05 -12.49 8.02
N VAL A 189 1.25 -11.98 8.31
CA VAL A 189 1.47 -10.56 8.65
C VAL A 189 1.04 -9.66 7.50
N ALA A 190 1.45 -9.96 6.26
CA ALA A 190 1.08 -9.19 5.08
C ALA A 190 -0.44 -9.16 4.88
N VAL A 191 -1.11 -10.32 4.91
CA VAL A 191 -2.56 -10.44 4.71
C VAL A 191 -3.33 -9.75 5.84
N CYS A 192 -3.00 -10.03 7.10
CA CYS A 192 -3.68 -9.45 8.26
C CYS A 192 -3.53 -7.93 8.32
N LEU A 193 -2.31 -7.41 8.17
CA LEU A 193 -2.09 -5.96 8.17
C LEU A 193 -2.78 -5.30 6.98
N TRP A 194 -2.69 -5.89 5.79
CA TRP A 194 -3.34 -5.37 4.58
C TRP A 194 -4.86 -5.31 4.75
N ILE A 195 -5.49 -6.39 5.23
CA ILE A 195 -6.93 -6.40 5.53
C ILE A 195 -7.26 -5.38 6.62
N ALA A 196 -6.47 -5.28 7.69
CA ALA A 196 -6.72 -4.31 8.76
C ALA A 196 -6.70 -2.85 8.26
N ILE A 197 -5.79 -2.53 7.34
CA ILE A 197 -5.64 -1.20 6.71
C ILE A 197 -6.82 -0.89 5.79
N TRP A 198 -7.27 -1.87 5.01
CA TRP A 198 -8.24 -1.67 3.93
C TRP A 198 -9.69 -2.06 4.28
N ARG A 199 -9.93 -2.78 5.37
CA ARG A 199 -11.26 -3.34 5.72
C ARG A 199 -12.39 -2.30 5.76
N LYS A 200 -12.07 -1.05 6.12
CA LYS A 200 -13.06 0.04 6.19
C LYS A 200 -13.27 0.77 4.86
N ALA A 201 -12.30 0.68 3.94
CA ALA A 201 -12.32 1.33 2.64
C ALA A 201 -12.97 0.45 1.56
N VAL A 202 -12.82 -0.87 1.67
CA VAL A 202 -13.40 -1.82 0.73
C VAL A 202 -14.86 -2.09 1.09
N ARG A 203 -15.76 -1.91 0.11
CA ARG A 203 -17.13 -2.44 0.19
C ARG A 203 -17.07 -3.97 0.05
N TRP A 204 -17.17 -4.69 1.16
CA TRP A 204 -17.06 -6.16 1.17
C TRP A 204 -18.34 -6.81 0.63
N THR A 205 -18.24 -7.34 -0.59
CA THR A 205 -19.24 -8.23 -1.19
C THR A 205 -18.82 -9.68 -1.00
N ARG A 206 -19.75 -10.65 -1.11
CA ARG A 206 -19.42 -12.08 -1.03
C ARG A 206 -18.30 -12.46 -2.01
N PHE A 207 -18.36 -11.93 -3.24
CA PHE A 207 -17.32 -12.15 -4.26
C PHE A 207 -15.94 -11.65 -3.81
N ARG A 208 -15.85 -10.44 -3.22
CA ARG A 208 -14.57 -9.91 -2.73
C ARG A 208 -14.03 -10.68 -1.53
N VAL A 209 -14.91 -11.13 -0.62
CA VAL A 209 -14.50 -11.97 0.52
C VAL A 209 -13.90 -13.28 0.02
N TRP A 210 -14.62 -14.02 -0.83
CA TRP A 210 -14.15 -15.29 -1.37
C TRP A 210 -12.92 -15.12 -2.25
N GLY A 211 -12.90 -14.14 -3.16
CA GLY A 211 -11.74 -13.86 -4.00
C GLY A 211 -10.49 -13.50 -3.18
N THR A 212 -10.65 -12.75 -2.07
CA THR A 212 -9.52 -12.39 -1.19
C THR A 212 -9.04 -13.61 -0.41
N ALA A 213 -9.95 -14.48 0.04
CA ALA A 213 -9.62 -15.72 0.73
C ALA A 213 -8.90 -16.72 -0.20
N ILE A 214 -9.40 -16.91 -1.43
CA ILE A 214 -8.76 -17.74 -2.45
C ILE A 214 -7.38 -17.20 -2.80
N LEU A 215 -7.27 -15.88 -2.99
CA LEU A 215 -5.98 -15.24 -3.26
C LEU A 215 -4.99 -15.48 -2.12
N ALA A 216 -5.42 -15.40 -0.85
CA ALA A 216 -4.55 -15.65 0.29
C ALA A 216 -4.14 -17.12 0.38
N ALA A 217 -5.09 -18.04 0.17
CA ALA A 217 -4.85 -19.48 0.17
C ALA A 217 -3.88 -19.89 -0.96
N ALA A 218 -3.96 -19.27 -2.13
CA ALA A 218 -3.06 -19.52 -3.25
C ALA A 218 -1.60 -19.14 -2.97
N MET A 219 -1.33 -18.38 -1.90
CA MET A 219 0.04 -18.02 -1.49
C MET A 219 0.66 -19.05 -0.54
N LEU A 220 -0.15 -19.83 0.17
CA LEU A 220 0.34 -20.83 1.13
C LEU A 220 1.30 -21.86 0.52
N PRO A 221 1.12 -22.35 -0.73
CA PRO A 221 2.09 -23.24 -1.35
C PRO A 221 3.51 -22.67 -1.43
N SER A 222 3.68 -21.34 -1.45
CA SER A 222 5.03 -20.73 -1.44
C SER A 222 5.81 -20.99 -0.16
N ALA A 223 5.14 -21.31 0.96
CA ALA A 223 5.81 -21.72 2.20
C ALA A 223 6.49 -23.09 2.09
N VAL A 224 6.11 -23.91 1.11
CA VAL A 224 6.77 -25.20 0.84
C VAL A 224 8.02 -25.01 -0.03
N SER A 225 8.25 -23.79 -0.56
CA SER A 225 9.39 -23.54 -1.45
C SER A 225 10.75 -23.95 -0.87
N PRO A 226 11.09 -23.73 0.41
CA PRO A 226 12.41 -24.11 0.95
C PRO A 226 12.77 -25.59 0.73
N TYR A 227 11.78 -26.50 0.73
CA TYR A 227 11.98 -27.93 0.52
C TYR A 227 12.40 -28.32 -0.91
N TYR A 228 12.27 -27.42 -1.89
CA TYR A 228 12.69 -27.65 -3.27
C TYR A 228 14.04 -26.99 -3.60
N SER A 229 14.62 -26.23 -2.65
CA SER A 229 15.79 -25.38 -2.90
C SER A 229 17.11 -26.12 -3.06
N SER A 230 17.19 -27.36 -2.58
CA SER A 230 18.44 -28.14 -2.53
C SER A 230 19.02 -28.55 -3.88
N ALA A 231 18.39 -28.19 -5.01
CA ALA A 231 18.77 -28.64 -6.35
C ALA A 231 19.21 -27.53 -7.33
N ASN A 232 19.05 -26.24 -7.00
CA ASN A 232 19.31 -25.16 -7.97
C ASN A 232 19.53 -23.79 -7.29
N ASP A 233 20.70 -23.17 -7.48
CA ASP A 233 21.05 -21.83 -6.96
C ASP A 233 20.04 -20.74 -7.36
N ALA A 234 19.44 -20.84 -8.55
CA ALA A 234 18.40 -19.90 -9.00
C ALA A 234 17.13 -20.01 -8.14
N TYR A 235 16.85 -21.20 -7.61
CA TYR A 235 15.72 -21.44 -6.73
C TYR A 235 15.95 -20.82 -5.35
N GLU A 236 17.17 -20.88 -4.84
CA GLU A 236 17.53 -20.21 -3.58
C GLU A 236 17.27 -18.70 -3.66
N THR A 237 17.56 -18.06 -4.81
CA THR A 237 17.20 -16.65 -5.04
C THR A 237 15.71 -16.40 -4.87
N ILE A 238 14.89 -17.28 -5.45
CA ILE A 238 13.44 -17.16 -5.44
C ILE A 238 12.92 -17.32 -4.01
N VAL A 239 13.47 -18.26 -3.23
CA VAL A 239 13.11 -18.46 -1.82
C VAL A 239 13.47 -17.23 -0.99
N MET A 240 14.70 -16.73 -1.12
CA MET A 240 15.18 -15.55 -0.36
C MET A 240 14.38 -14.28 -0.68
N ASN A 241 13.86 -14.16 -1.90
CA ASN A 241 13.03 -13.04 -2.33
C ASN A 241 11.52 -13.32 -2.25
N SER A 242 11.13 -14.52 -1.83
CA SER A 242 9.73 -14.97 -1.79
C SER A 242 8.82 -14.03 -0.99
N PRO A 243 9.23 -13.40 0.14
CA PRO A 243 8.34 -12.47 0.86
C PRO A 243 7.92 -11.26 0.01
N LEU A 244 8.82 -10.74 -0.84
CA LEU A 244 8.53 -9.63 -1.74
C LEU A 244 7.66 -10.06 -2.92
N LEU A 245 7.88 -11.25 -3.47
CA LEU A 245 7.07 -11.80 -4.56
C LEU A 245 5.64 -12.06 -4.10
N VAL A 246 5.50 -12.71 -2.95
CA VAL A 246 4.25 -12.90 -2.22
C VAL A 246 3.58 -11.54 -2.02
N TRP A 247 4.25 -10.56 -1.42
CA TRP A 247 3.68 -9.23 -1.22
C TRP A 247 3.24 -8.56 -2.53
N GLY A 248 4.04 -8.65 -3.60
CA GLY A 248 3.72 -8.08 -4.90
C GLY A 248 2.48 -8.72 -5.53
N MET A 249 2.40 -10.05 -5.53
CA MET A 249 1.24 -10.80 -5.99
C MET A 249 -0.02 -10.45 -5.19
N TRP A 250 0.10 -10.38 -3.86
CA TRP A 250 -1.00 -10.00 -2.97
C TRP A 250 -1.48 -8.57 -3.26
N PHE A 251 -0.57 -7.62 -3.40
CA PHE A 251 -0.87 -6.23 -3.70
C PHE A 251 -1.60 -6.09 -5.03
N ILE A 252 -1.05 -6.68 -6.11
CA ILE A 252 -1.64 -6.62 -7.45
C ILE A 252 -2.98 -7.33 -7.48
N GLY A 253 -3.07 -8.53 -6.91
CA GLY A 253 -4.28 -9.33 -6.87
C GLY A 253 -5.41 -8.64 -6.12
N THR A 254 -5.13 -8.09 -4.94
CA THR A 254 -6.14 -7.32 -4.18
C THR A 254 -6.51 -6.02 -4.87
N ALA A 255 -5.56 -5.30 -5.48
CA ALA A 255 -5.86 -4.09 -6.26
C ALA A 255 -6.77 -4.38 -7.45
N TRP A 256 -6.57 -5.51 -8.13
CA TRP A 256 -7.42 -5.94 -9.24
C TRP A 256 -8.80 -6.41 -8.76
N LEU A 257 -8.84 -7.24 -7.72
CA LEU A 257 -10.08 -7.80 -7.17
C LEU A 257 -10.98 -6.74 -6.53
N TRP A 258 -10.37 -5.76 -5.84
CA TRP A 258 -11.10 -4.70 -5.15
C TRP A 258 -11.40 -3.50 -6.04
N ARG A 259 -10.95 -3.50 -7.30
CA ARG A 259 -11.31 -2.47 -8.27
C ARG A 259 -12.83 -2.35 -8.36
N GLU A 260 -13.34 -1.13 -8.27
CA GLU A 260 -14.74 -0.85 -8.56
C GLU A 260 -14.94 -1.03 -10.07
N ARG A 261 -15.74 -2.04 -10.44
CA ARG A 261 -16.24 -2.17 -11.81
C ARG A 261 -17.40 -1.19 -11.90
N GLY A 262 -17.36 -0.31 -12.89
CA GLY A 262 -18.26 0.85 -13.03
C GLY A 262 -19.76 0.54 -13.14
N GLU A 263 -20.19 -0.71 -12.98
CA GLU A 263 -21.59 -1.11 -12.92
C GLU A 263 -22.32 -0.47 -11.72
N SER A 264 -21.63 -0.25 -10.59
CA SER A 264 -22.24 0.43 -9.43
C SER A 264 -22.28 1.96 -9.57
N ASP A 265 -21.29 2.57 -10.23
CA ASP A 265 -21.32 4.01 -10.52
C ASP A 265 -22.37 4.31 -11.60
N ALA A 266 -22.57 3.42 -12.58
CA ALA A 266 -23.64 3.55 -13.55
C ALA A 266 -25.02 3.45 -12.88
N ALA A 267 -25.23 2.48 -11.98
CA ALA A 267 -26.50 2.30 -11.28
C ALA A 267 -26.79 3.38 -10.21
N GLU A 268 -25.77 3.84 -9.48
CA GLU A 268 -25.90 4.98 -8.56
C GLU A 268 -26.05 6.29 -9.33
N SER A 269 -25.45 6.42 -10.52
CA SER A 269 -25.74 7.50 -11.48
C SER A 269 -27.04 7.33 -12.26
N THR A 270 -27.79 6.23 -12.13
CA THR A 270 -29.15 6.13 -12.71
C THR A 270 -30.24 6.30 -11.64
N GLY A 271 -29.93 6.05 -10.37
CA GLY A 271 -30.79 6.43 -9.23
C GLY A 271 -30.56 7.85 -8.70
N LEU A 272 -29.32 8.36 -8.82
CA LEU A 272 -28.86 9.72 -8.49
C LEU A 272 -28.16 10.41 -9.68
N ALA A 273 -28.40 9.97 -10.92
CA ALA A 273 -28.93 10.96 -11.85
C ALA A 273 -30.26 11.37 -11.22
N ALA A 274 -30.28 12.26 -10.21
CA ALA A 274 -30.19 13.68 -10.50
C ALA A 274 -30.94 13.85 -11.80
N ALA A 275 -32.28 13.85 -11.69
CA ALA A 275 -33.16 14.35 -12.73
C ALA A 275 -32.38 15.47 -13.40
N SER A 276 -31.93 15.23 -14.64
CA SER A 276 -31.03 16.16 -15.34
C SER A 276 -31.66 17.52 -15.16
N PRO A 277 -31.00 18.52 -14.55
CA PRO A 277 -31.66 19.72 -14.06
C PRO A 277 -32.55 20.25 -15.17
N THR A 278 -33.85 20.08 -15.03
CA THR A 278 -34.83 20.41 -16.06
C THR A 278 -35.40 21.77 -15.72
N CYS A 279 -35.73 22.55 -16.75
CA CYS A 279 -36.43 23.80 -16.55
C CYS A 279 -37.77 23.49 -15.84
N PRO A 280 -38.08 24.11 -14.69
CA PRO A 280 -39.33 23.84 -13.99
C PRO A 280 -40.56 24.29 -14.81
N SER A 281 -40.38 25.20 -15.77
CA SER A 281 -41.47 25.71 -16.60
C SER A 281 -41.79 24.86 -17.84
N CYS A 282 -40.79 24.25 -18.49
CA CYS A 282 -40.99 23.52 -19.76
C CYS A 282 -40.30 22.16 -19.84
N GLN A 283 -39.67 21.71 -18.75
CA GLN A 283 -38.92 20.46 -18.63
C GLN A 283 -37.71 20.29 -19.56
N TYR A 284 -37.26 21.34 -20.24
CA TYR A 284 -36.04 21.31 -21.05
C TYR A 284 -34.80 21.01 -20.19
N SER A 285 -33.91 20.13 -20.67
CA SER A 285 -32.66 19.80 -19.97
C SER A 285 -31.69 20.98 -19.97
N LEU A 286 -31.37 21.51 -18.79
CA LEU A 286 -30.41 22.60 -18.60
C LEU A 286 -28.95 22.12 -18.58
N ARG A 287 -28.70 20.83 -18.84
CA ARG A 287 -27.35 20.25 -18.79
C ARG A 287 -26.45 20.84 -19.88
N GLY A 288 -25.31 21.38 -19.48
CA GLY A 288 -24.29 21.90 -20.41
C GLY A 288 -24.43 23.38 -20.79
N LEU A 289 -25.45 24.07 -20.27
CA LEU A 289 -25.57 25.52 -20.39
C LEU A 289 -24.67 26.23 -19.36
N ALA A 290 -24.04 27.32 -19.77
CA ALA A 290 -23.17 28.12 -18.91
C ALA A 290 -23.95 28.98 -17.90
N GLU A 291 -25.22 29.26 -18.20
CA GLU A 291 -26.10 30.12 -17.42
C GLU A 291 -27.39 29.36 -17.06
N ALA A 292 -27.98 29.67 -15.90
CA ALA A 292 -29.25 29.09 -15.44
C ALA A 292 -30.45 29.76 -16.14
N LYS A 293 -30.41 29.82 -17.48
CA LYS A 293 -31.46 30.37 -18.34
C LYS A 293 -31.88 29.33 -19.37
N CYS A 294 -33.18 29.07 -19.46
CA CYS A 294 -33.75 28.15 -20.43
C CYS A 294 -33.87 28.81 -21.81
N PRO A 295 -33.30 28.24 -22.87
CA PRO A 295 -33.41 28.81 -24.22
C PRO A 295 -34.83 28.70 -24.81
N GLU A 296 -35.59 27.67 -24.43
CA GLU A 296 -36.92 27.41 -25.00
C GLU A 296 -38.01 28.35 -24.46
N CYS A 297 -38.14 28.50 -23.14
CA CYS A 297 -39.21 29.28 -22.52
C CYS A 297 -38.74 30.61 -21.91
N GLY A 298 -37.44 30.91 -21.95
CA GLY A 298 -36.86 32.13 -21.39
C GLY A 298 -36.76 32.17 -19.86
N TRP A 299 -37.16 31.12 -19.16
CA TRP A 299 -37.06 31.03 -17.70
C TRP A 299 -35.63 31.30 -17.22
N SER A 300 -35.47 32.10 -16.17
CA SER A 300 -34.19 32.40 -15.53
C SER A 300 -34.32 32.32 -14.02
N GLY A 301 -33.41 31.61 -13.34
CA GLY A 301 -33.40 31.50 -11.89
C GLY A 301 -32.01 31.18 -11.33
N THR A 302 -31.91 31.02 -10.02
CA THR A 302 -30.67 30.55 -9.36
C THR A 302 -30.56 29.04 -9.47
N LEU A 303 -29.33 28.52 -9.36
CA LEU A 303 -29.08 27.07 -9.29
C LEU A 303 -29.87 26.41 -8.16
N ASP A 304 -30.04 27.10 -7.03
CA ASP A 304 -30.79 26.61 -5.87
C ASP A 304 -32.27 26.39 -6.21
N ALA A 305 -32.90 27.29 -6.97
CA ALA A 305 -34.29 27.14 -7.40
C ALA A 305 -34.50 25.93 -8.33
N VAL A 306 -33.51 25.62 -9.17
CA VAL A 306 -33.53 24.42 -10.02
C VAL A 306 -33.41 23.16 -9.17
N PHE A 307 -32.55 23.18 -8.15
CA PHE A 307 -32.40 22.06 -7.22
C PHE A 307 -33.65 21.82 -6.40
N GLU A 308 -34.24 22.86 -5.79
CA GLU A 308 -35.48 22.74 -5.01
C GLU A 308 -36.63 22.19 -5.86
N ALA A 309 -36.80 22.66 -7.09
CA ALA A 309 -37.85 22.16 -7.99
C ALA A 309 -37.63 20.71 -8.46
N SER A 310 -36.38 20.21 -8.41
CA SER A 310 -36.04 18.84 -8.81
C SER A 310 -36.25 17.80 -7.72
N ILE A 311 -36.56 18.21 -6.48
CA ILE A 311 -36.88 17.30 -5.39
C ILE A 311 -38.36 16.91 -5.54
N PRO A 312 -38.69 15.64 -5.84
CA PRO A 312 -40.08 15.21 -5.89
C PRO A 312 -40.73 15.45 -4.53
N VAL A 313 -41.78 16.27 -4.50
CA VAL A 313 -42.64 16.40 -3.31
C VAL A 313 -43.32 15.05 -3.15
N ALA A 314 -43.00 14.33 -2.07
CA ALA A 314 -43.69 13.09 -1.75
C ALA A 314 -45.15 13.44 -1.45
N ASP A 315 -46.08 12.99 -2.30
CA ASP A 315 -47.52 13.09 -2.02
C ASP A 315 -47.80 12.39 -0.68
N VAL A 316 -48.32 13.15 0.29
CA VAL A 316 -48.72 12.69 1.62
C VAL A 316 -50.13 12.13 1.58
#